data_AF-A0A3C1Y5A3-F1
#
_entry.id   AF-A0A3C1Y5A3-F1
#
_cell.length_a   1.000
_cell.length_b   1.000
_cell.length_c   1.000
_cell.angle_alpha   90.00
_cell.angle_beta   90.00
_cell.angle_gamma   90.00
#
_symmetry.space_group_name_H-M   'P 1'
#
loop_
_entity.id
_entity.type
_entity.pdbx_description
1 polymer ?
#
loop_
_entity_poly.entity_id
_entity_poly.type
_entity_poly.pdbx_seq_one_letter_code
_entity_poly.pdbx_strand_id
1 'polypeptide(L)'
;LTGSAWREYAAGARELCGVKLPDGMRENERFPEPIITPTTKAAEGHDENISREEIIAQGLVSEADYAKMEEYTRALFRRGSEMAAEKGLILVDTKYEFGRRDGKVILIDEIHTPDSSRYF
;
A
#
# COMPACT_ATOMS: atom_id res chain seq x y z
N LEU A 1 6.12 -10.04 1.27
CA LEU A 1 6.74 -9.35 2.41
C LEU A 1 8.21 -9.08 2.09
N THR A 2 8.56 -7.84 1.78
CA THR A 2 9.93 -7.43 1.43
C THR A 2 10.18 -5.98 1.88
N GLY A 3 11.36 -5.43 1.62
CA GLY A 3 11.66 -4.01 1.84
C GLY A 3 11.54 -3.55 3.30
N SER A 4 10.98 -2.36 3.53
CA SER A 4 10.73 -1.84 4.89
C SER A 4 9.86 -2.77 5.72
N ALA A 5 8.78 -3.30 5.15
CA ALA A 5 7.87 -4.20 5.83
C ALA A 5 8.58 -5.47 6.35
N TRP A 6 9.50 -6.06 5.57
CA TRP A 6 10.29 -7.20 6.05
C TRP A 6 11.23 -6.81 7.19
N ARG A 7 11.91 -5.65 7.10
CA ARG A 7 12.81 -5.18 8.16
C ARG A 7 12.08 -5.01 9.49
N GLU A 8 10.87 -4.45 9.47
CA GLU A 8 10.03 -4.32 10.66
C GLU A 8 9.59 -5.70 11.20
N TYR A 9 9.12 -6.59 10.33
CA TYR A 9 8.71 -7.94 10.73
C TYR A 9 9.84 -8.76 11.36
N ALA A 10 11.03 -8.71 10.74
CA ALA A 10 12.25 -9.37 11.22
C ALA A 10 12.73 -8.78 12.56
N ALA A 11 12.49 -7.50 12.81
CA ALA A 11 12.75 -6.84 14.09
C ALA A 11 11.71 -7.19 15.18
N GLY A 12 10.69 -8.00 14.86
CA GLY A 12 9.68 -8.47 15.80
C GLY A 12 8.31 -7.80 15.66
N ALA A 13 8.13 -6.87 14.72
CA ALA A 13 6.81 -6.29 14.48
C ALA A 13 5.83 -7.38 14.00
N ARG A 14 4.61 -7.35 14.52
CA ARG A 14 3.50 -8.24 14.13
C ARG A 14 2.26 -7.49 13.68
N GLU A 15 2.40 -6.18 13.58
CA GLU A 15 1.39 -5.28 13.05
C GLU A 15 2.11 -4.22 12.21
N LEU A 16 1.51 -3.84 11.09
CA LEU A 16 2.00 -2.80 10.21
C LEU A 16 0.82 -1.98 9.73
N CYS A 17 0.84 -0.67 9.98
CA CYS A 17 -0.27 0.24 9.61
C CYS A 17 -1.65 -0.23 10.13
N GLY A 18 -1.71 -0.79 11.34
CA GLY A 18 -2.93 -1.36 11.93
C GLY A 18 -3.32 -2.76 11.41
N VAL A 19 -2.53 -3.35 10.49
CA VAL A 19 -2.79 -4.68 9.93
C VAL A 19 -1.92 -5.72 10.62
N LYS A 20 -2.54 -6.74 11.23
CA LYS A 20 -1.83 -7.87 11.82
C LYS A 20 -1.15 -8.73 10.75
N LEU A 21 0.12 -9.02 10.98
CA LEU A 21 0.93 -9.84 10.08
C LEU A 21 0.89 -11.31 10.54
N PRO A 22 0.74 -12.28 9.61
CA PRO A 22 0.83 -13.69 9.93
C PRO A 22 2.16 -14.04 10.63
N ASP A 23 2.12 -15.01 11.55
CA ASP A 23 3.34 -15.54 12.17
C ASP A 23 4.11 -16.47 11.23
N GLY A 24 5.42 -16.56 11.44
CA GLY A 24 6.30 -17.47 10.72
C GLY A 24 6.57 -17.10 9.25
N MET A 25 6.22 -15.89 8.81
CA MET A 25 6.49 -15.45 7.44
C MET A 25 8.01 -15.35 7.18
N ARG A 26 8.40 -15.65 5.94
CA ARG A 26 9.78 -15.52 5.46
C ARG A 26 9.94 -14.31 4.54
N GLU A 27 11.18 -13.90 4.33
CA GLU A 27 11.51 -12.84 3.37
C GLU A 27 11.02 -13.23 1.97
N ASN A 28 10.41 -12.28 1.27
CA ASN A 28 9.78 -12.43 -0.04
C ASN A 28 8.57 -13.39 -0.08
N GLU A 29 8.06 -13.82 1.08
CA GLU A 29 6.85 -14.64 1.13
C GLU A 29 5.61 -13.81 0.76
N ARG A 30 4.74 -14.39 -0.08
CA ARG A 30 3.48 -13.78 -0.49
C ARG A 30 2.51 -13.76 0.71
N PHE A 31 1.85 -12.64 0.94
CA PHE A 31 0.76 -12.59 1.91
C PHE A 31 -0.44 -13.42 1.44
N PRO A 32 -1.24 -14.00 2.37
CA PRO A 32 -2.51 -14.64 2.02
C PRO A 32 -3.44 -13.70 1.23
N GLU A 33 -3.49 -12.44 1.66
CA GLU A 33 -4.19 -11.35 0.97
C GLU A 33 -3.31 -10.09 0.94
N PRO A 34 -3.39 -9.26 -0.13
CA PRO A 34 -2.68 -7.99 -0.15
C PRO A 34 -3.12 -7.07 0.99
N ILE A 35 -2.15 -6.50 1.69
CA ILE A 35 -2.35 -5.52 2.75
C ILE A 35 -2.17 -4.10 2.20
N ILE A 36 -2.79 -3.12 2.86
CA ILE A 36 -2.61 -1.70 2.55
C ILE A 36 -1.78 -1.10 3.68
N THR A 37 -0.67 -0.47 3.30
CA THR A 37 0.29 0.13 4.24
C THR A 37 0.46 1.61 3.87
N PRO A 38 -0.52 2.47 4.24
CA PRO A 38 -0.46 3.87 3.85
C PRO A 38 0.63 4.59 4.64
N THR A 39 1.19 5.60 4.00
CA THR A 39 2.18 6.48 4.61
C THR A 39 1.72 7.93 4.53
N THR A 40 2.15 8.74 5.48
CA THR A 40 2.05 10.20 5.38
C THR A 40 3.10 10.70 4.39
N LYS A 41 2.79 11.78 3.66
CA LYS A 41 3.75 12.45 2.79
C LYS A 41 4.48 13.51 3.60
N ALA A 42 5.74 13.27 3.94
CA ALA A 42 6.52 14.22 4.73
C ALA A 42 6.96 15.41 3.86
N ALA A 43 6.87 16.65 4.38
CA ALA A 43 7.38 17.83 3.68
C ALA A 43 8.92 17.85 3.65
N GLU A 44 9.54 17.31 4.69
CA GLU A 44 10.97 17.04 4.82
C GLU A 44 11.14 15.71 5.58
N GLY A 45 12.08 14.86 5.17
CA GLY A 45 12.32 13.55 5.79
C GLY A 45 11.71 12.37 5.01
N HIS A 46 11.45 11.27 5.71
CA HIS A 46 10.86 10.07 5.14
C HIS A 46 9.36 9.98 5.43
N ASP A 47 8.61 9.41 4.51
CA ASP A 47 7.20 9.08 4.70
C ASP A 47 7.04 8.11 5.89
N GLU A 48 6.06 8.37 6.76
CA GLU A 48 5.82 7.57 7.96
C GLU A 48 4.61 6.66 7.80
N ASN A 49 4.71 5.40 8.25
CA ASN A 49 3.58 4.48 8.29
C ASN A 49 2.47 5.03 9.18
N ILE A 50 1.22 4.94 8.72
CA ILE A 50 0.05 5.38 9.48
C ILE A 50 -1.09 4.38 9.28
N SER A 51 -1.88 4.12 10.33
CA SER A 51 -3.05 3.25 10.22
C SER A 51 -4.26 3.96 9.60
N ARG A 52 -5.23 3.17 9.11
CA ARG A 52 -6.53 3.69 8.69
C ARG A 52 -7.18 4.50 9.82
N GLU A 53 -7.15 3.96 11.03
CA GLU A 53 -7.78 4.52 12.22
C GLU A 53 -7.18 5.89 12.54
N GLU A 54 -5.85 6.02 12.48
CA GLU A 54 -5.15 7.29 12.69
C GLU A 54 -5.45 8.30 11.58
N ILE A 55 -5.48 7.87 10.31
CA ILE A 55 -5.82 8.74 9.18
C ILE A 55 -7.19 9.40 9.40
N ILE A 56 -8.19 8.62 9.82
CA ILE A 56 -9.56 9.11 10.08
C ILE A 56 -9.60 9.96 11.35
N ALA A 57 -8.96 9.51 12.43
CA ALA A 57 -8.95 10.23 13.72
C ALA A 57 -8.29 11.61 13.62
N GLN A 58 -7.24 11.74 12.80
CA GLN A 58 -6.56 13.00 12.54
C GLN A 58 -7.28 13.87 11.49
N GLY A 59 -8.32 13.37 10.84
CA GLY A 59 -9.07 14.08 9.81
C GLY A 59 -8.27 14.36 8.53
N LEU A 60 -7.26 13.53 8.23
CA LEU A 60 -6.42 13.69 7.04
C LEU A 60 -7.23 13.48 5.76
N VAL A 61 -8.16 12.52 5.79
CA VAL A 61 -9.22 12.32 4.79
C VAL A 61 -10.52 11.92 5.48
N SER A 62 -11.65 12.13 4.80
CA SER A 62 -12.94 11.64 5.30
C SER A 62 -13.01 10.10 5.24
N GLU A 63 -13.83 9.48 6.09
CA GLU A 63 -14.03 8.02 6.06
C GLU A 63 -14.55 7.54 4.69
N ALA A 64 -15.45 8.31 4.07
CA ALA A 64 -15.98 8.01 2.76
C ALA A 64 -14.90 8.08 1.66
N ASP A 65 -14.02 9.09 1.72
CA ASP A 65 -12.91 9.21 0.76
C ASP A 65 -11.89 8.09 0.96
N TYR A 66 -11.54 7.75 2.21
CA TYR A 66 -10.62 6.64 2.50
C TYR A 66 -11.17 5.31 1.99
N ALA A 67 -12.45 5.01 2.25
CA ALA A 67 -13.08 3.79 1.76
C ALA A 67 -13.02 3.69 0.23
N LYS A 68 -13.16 4.83 -0.48
CA LYS A 68 -13.02 4.88 -1.94
C LYS A 68 -11.58 4.66 -2.39
N MET A 69 -10.60 5.26 -1.71
CA MET A 69 -9.17 5.04 -1.97
C MET A 69 -8.78 3.57 -1.75
N GLU A 70 -9.27 2.94 -0.69
CA GLU A 70 -9.05 1.52 -0.41
C GLU A 70 -9.64 0.62 -1.50
N GLU A 71 -10.89 0.88 -1.93
CA GLU A 71 -11.53 0.17 -3.03
C GLU A 71 -10.67 0.23 -4.32
N TYR A 72 -10.24 1.44 -4.69
CA TYR A 72 -9.40 1.65 -5.86
C TYR A 72 -8.04 0.97 -5.72
N THR A 73 -7.38 1.10 -4.56
CA THR A 73 -6.09 0.48 -4.28
C THR A 73 -6.14 -1.04 -4.51
N ARG A 74 -7.16 -1.72 -3.97
CA ARG A 74 -7.34 -3.16 -4.12
C ARG A 74 -7.63 -3.55 -5.57
N ALA A 75 -8.50 -2.79 -6.24
CA ALA A 75 -8.85 -3.05 -7.64
C ALA A 75 -7.64 -2.87 -8.59
N LEU A 76 -6.88 -1.79 -8.41
CA LEU A 76 -5.67 -1.49 -9.18
C LEU A 76 -4.59 -2.55 -8.94
N PHE A 77 -4.34 -2.94 -7.69
CA PHE A 77 -3.31 -3.94 -7.39
C PHE A 77 -3.65 -5.30 -7.96
N ARG A 78 -4.93 -5.71 -7.88
CA ARG A 78 -5.40 -6.93 -8.52
C ARG A 78 -5.17 -6.88 -10.04
N ARG A 79 -5.57 -5.81 -10.71
CA ARG A 79 -5.39 -5.68 -12.16
C ARG A 79 -3.92 -5.64 -12.56
N GLY A 80 -3.09 -4.91 -11.83
CA GLY A 80 -1.63 -4.87 -12.05
C GLY A 80 -0.98 -6.23 -11.87
N SER A 81 -1.41 -6.99 -10.87
CA SER A 81 -0.93 -8.36 -10.63
C SER A 81 -1.29 -9.30 -11.77
N GLU A 82 -2.52 -9.22 -12.30
CA GLU A 82 -2.94 -9.98 -13.49
C GLU A 82 -2.08 -9.64 -14.71
N MET A 83 -1.88 -8.34 -14.98
CA MET A 83 -1.08 -7.86 -16.10
C MET A 83 0.40 -8.26 -16.00
N ALA A 84 0.96 -8.26 -14.79
CA ALA A 84 2.32 -8.72 -14.54
C ALA A 84 2.44 -10.22 -14.81
N ALA A 85 1.48 -11.01 -14.31
CA ALA A 85 1.48 -12.47 -14.46
C ALA A 85 1.36 -12.91 -15.92
N GLU A 86 0.57 -12.20 -16.74
CA GLU A 86 0.49 -12.42 -18.20
C GLU A 86 1.86 -12.31 -18.90
N LYS A 87 2.81 -11.59 -18.30
CA LYS A 87 4.17 -11.39 -18.80
C LYS A 87 5.22 -12.21 -18.08
N GLY A 88 4.82 -13.12 -17.18
CA GLY A 88 5.72 -13.92 -16.37
C GLY A 88 6.41 -13.15 -15.25
N LEU A 89 5.85 -12.01 -14.84
CA LEU A 89 6.36 -11.16 -13.76
C LEU A 89 5.44 -11.24 -12.52
N ILE A 90 6.00 -10.88 -11.37
CA ILE A 90 5.28 -10.71 -10.11
C ILE A 90 5.28 -9.22 -9.75
N LEU A 91 4.09 -8.62 -9.60
CA LEU A 91 3.95 -7.31 -8.96
C LEU A 91 4.00 -7.49 -7.44
N VAL A 92 5.14 -7.19 -6.83
CA VAL A 92 5.41 -7.45 -5.41
C VAL A 92 4.72 -6.43 -4.51
N ASP A 93 4.86 -5.16 -4.83
CA ASP A 93 4.21 -4.03 -4.18
C ASP A 93 4.18 -2.82 -5.14
N THR A 94 3.37 -1.82 -4.82
CA THR A 94 3.27 -0.56 -5.57
C THR A 94 2.74 0.57 -4.70
N LYS A 95 3.15 1.80 -5.00
CA LYS A 95 2.57 3.03 -4.45
C LYS A 95 1.44 3.51 -5.37
N TYR A 96 0.37 4.06 -4.78
CA TYR A 96 -0.64 4.84 -5.49
C TYR A 96 -0.81 6.19 -4.81
N GLU A 97 -0.91 7.26 -5.59
CA GLU A 97 -1.27 8.59 -5.08
C GLU A 97 -2.70 8.93 -5.49
N PHE A 98 -3.46 9.51 -4.57
CA PHE A 98 -4.82 9.96 -4.82
C PHE A 98 -4.94 11.46 -4.55
N GLY A 99 -5.59 12.15 -5.47
CA GLY A 99 -6.01 13.54 -5.31
C GLY A 99 -7.51 13.64 -5.03
N ARG A 100 -7.96 14.83 -4.65
CA ARG A 100 -9.38 15.17 -4.56
C ARG A 100 -9.70 16.34 -5.46
N ARG A 101 -10.64 16.16 -6.38
CA ARG A 101 -11.09 17.21 -7.30
C ARG A 101 -12.60 17.13 -7.47
N ASP A 102 -13.28 18.27 -7.37
CA ASP A 102 -14.74 18.38 -7.51
C ASP A 102 -15.51 17.37 -6.63
N GLY A 103 -15.03 17.19 -5.40
CA GLY A 103 -15.62 16.26 -4.42
C GLY A 103 -15.37 14.77 -4.70
N LYS A 104 -14.51 14.43 -5.66
CA LYS A 104 -14.21 13.04 -6.04
C LYS A 104 -12.75 12.68 -5.76
N VAL A 105 -12.55 11.47 -5.24
CA VAL A 105 -11.23 10.81 -5.21
C VAL A 105 -10.83 10.46 -6.64
N ILE A 106 -9.64 10.90 -7.04
CA ILE A 106 -9.07 10.63 -8.35
C ILE A 106 -7.69 9.99 -8.17
N LEU A 107 -7.39 8.98 -8.98
CA LEU A 107 -6.05 8.44 -9.09
C LEU A 107 -5.17 9.46 -9.83
N ILE A 108 -3.99 9.72 -9.29
CA ILE A 108 -2.99 10.62 -9.87
C ILE A 108 -1.64 9.90 -9.92
N ASP A 109 -0.60 10.63 -10.35
CA ASP A 109 0.77 10.13 -10.46
C ASP A 109 0.90 8.94 -11.45
N GLU A 110 2.10 8.37 -11.54
CA GLU A 110 2.37 7.16 -12.31
C GLU A 110 1.87 5.88 -11.60
N ILE A 111 1.63 4.84 -12.39
CA ILE A 111 1.04 3.59 -11.93
C ILE A 111 1.77 2.42 -12.58
N HIS A 112 2.16 1.43 -11.77
CA HIS A 112 2.72 0.15 -12.24
C HIS A 112 4.02 0.30 -13.04
N THR A 113 4.74 1.40 -12.83
CA THR A 113 6.06 1.64 -13.40
C THR A 113 7.15 1.04 -12.50
N PRO A 114 8.38 0.82 -13.01
CA PRO A 114 9.48 0.34 -12.18
C PRO A 114 9.89 1.31 -11.04
N ASP A 115 9.57 2.60 -11.15
CA ASP A 115 9.84 3.58 -10.10
C ASP A 115 8.79 3.52 -8.97
N SER A 116 7.53 3.26 -9.32
CA SER A 116 6.42 3.16 -8.37
C SER A 116 6.16 1.74 -7.84
N SER A 117 6.76 0.71 -8.45
CA SER A 117 6.47 -0.70 -8.19
C SER A 117 7.71 -1.60 -8.22
N ARG A 118 7.68 -2.66 -7.40
CA ARG A 118 8.66 -3.74 -7.47
C ARG A 118 8.15 -4.88 -8.34
N TYR A 119 8.91 -5.22 -9.38
CA TYR A 119 8.67 -6.38 -10.24
C TYR A 119 9.80 -7.42 -10.09
N PHE A 120 9.43 -8.69 -10.11
CA PHE A 120 10.34 -9.85 -10.09
C PHE A 120 9.98 -10.84 -11.20
#